data_AF-A0A2D6X6G1-F1
#
_entry.id   AF-A0A2D6X6G1-F1
#
_cell.length_a   1.000
_cell.length_b   1.000
_cell.length_c   1.000
_cell.angle_alpha   90.00
_cell.angle_beta   90.00
_cell.angle_gamma   90.00
#
_symmetry.space_group_name_H-M   'P 1'
#
loop_
_entity.id
_entity.type
_entity.pdbx_description
1 polymer ?
#
loop_
_entity_poly.entity_id
_entity_poly.type
_entity_poly.pdbx_seq_one_letter_code
_entity_poly.pdbx_strand_id
1 'polypeptide(L)'
;MSKEIEVDKRFLPSKEGAASEPEKKASKEQPFQSETESKEDEVNNDSELLAEKEAELSALQKQTIELQKQKEHWREKYERDVKENAAPPSEPVEEEYVTDEGQALRKELAGLKSEISTFKRNQEKTGVYSKYPQLEDKEEEFKEFQSEYPDVPLEKVAKVFLVEKDLLDKKPIKRKGLEKPTSGTKAPPSTGMSVEEVQQIRTTQPRRYIEMLKKGQIKTGKMYS
;
A
#
# COMPACT_ATOMS: atom_id res chain seq x y z
N MET A 1 -12.19 -29.48 -38.95
CA MET A 1 -12.06 -28.29 -39.83
C MET A 1 -11.82 -27.10 -38.93
N SER A 2 -10.56 -26.70 -38.78
CA SER A 2 -10.16 -25.58 -37.92
C SER A 2 -10.25 -24.29 -38.70
N LYS A 3 -10.90 -23.26 -38.16
CA LYS A 3 -10.84 -21.88 -38.67
C LYS A 3 -10.49 -20.92 -37.55
N GLU A 4 -9.59 -20.02 -37.91
CA GLU A 4 -8.77 -19.14 -37.09
C GLU A 4 -9.60 -18.05 -36.40
N ILE A 5 -9.21 -17.69 -35.18
CA ILE A 5 -9.71 -16.50 -34.48
C ILE A 5 -8.67 -15.40 -34.67
N GLU A 6 -9.03 -14.40 -35.45
CA GLU A 6 -8.24 -13.20 -35.72
C GLU A 6 -8.35 -12.27 -34.50
N VAL A 7 -7.24 -12.07 -33.77
CA VAL A 7 -7.20 -11.18 -32.60
C VAL A 7 -6.62 -9.83 -33.02
N ASP A 8 -7.46 -8.80 -32.94
CA ASP A 8 -7.16 -7.41 -33.30
C ASP A 8 -6.15 -6.79 -32.31
N LYS A 9 -4.99 -6.34 -32.82
CA LYS A 9 -3.82 -5.88 -32.04
C LYS A 9 -3.74 -4.36 -31.95
N ARG A 10 -4.81 -3.68 -31.58
CA ARG A 10 -4.80 -2.22 -31.45
C ARG A 10 -5.32 -1.75 -30.11
N PHE A 11 -4.55 -1.92 -29.04
CA PHE A 11 -4.55 -0.91 -27.98
C PHE A 11 -3.35 -1.04 -27.03
N LEU A 12 -2.71 0.12 -26.79
CA LEU A 12 -1.66 0.47 -25.81
C LEU A 12 -0.19 0.23 -26.21
N PRO A 13 0.78 1.02 -25.70
CA PRO A 13 0.75 2.40 -25.18
C PRO A 13 1.93 3.29 -25.68
N SER A 14 1.71 4.60 -25.85
CA SER A 14 2.82 5.54 -26.10
C SER A 14 3.34 6.13 -24.78
N LYS A 15 4.56 5.71 -24.40
CA LYS A 15 5.46 6.42 -23.47
C LYS A 15 6.04 7.63 -24.20
N GLU A 16 6.07 8.81 -23.58
CA GLU A 16 7.04 9.87 -23.92
C GLU A 16 7.02 11.01 -22.87
N GLY A 17 8.21 11.57 -22.61
CA GLY A 17 8.46 12.70 -21.70
C GLY A 17 9.49 12.36 -20.60
N ALA A 18 10.79 12.23 -20.87
CA ALA A 18 11.78 13.29 -21.17
C ALA A 18 11.79 14.37 -20.06
N ALA A 19 12.67 14.27 -19.06
CA ALA A 19 14.05 14.76 -19.05
C ALA A 19 14.17 16.28 -19.25
N SER A 20 14.52 17.01 -18.18
CA SER A 20 15.41 18.17 -18.25
C SER A 20 15.96 18.53 -16.86
N GLU A 21 17.25 18.23 -16.69
CA GLU A 21 18.20 19.03 -15.90
C GLU A 21 18.23 20.48 -16.41
N PRO A 22 18.66 21.45 -15.58
CA PRO A 22 20.03 21.92 -15.79
C PRO A 22 20.84 22.22 -14.53
N GLU A 23 22.14 22.24 -14.78
CA GLU A 23 23.28 22.35 -13.88
C GLU A 23 23.50 23.73 -13.23
N LYS A 24 24.17 23.65 -12.07
CA LYS A 24 25.29 24.46 -11.54
C LYS A 24 25.59 25.85 -12.16
N LYS A 25 25.78 26.81 -11.24
CA LYS A 25 26.90 27.80 -11.09
C LYS A 25 26.39 28.90 -10.13
N ALA A 26 27.15 29.58 -9.28
CA ALA A 26 28.54 29.59 -8.91
C ALA A 26 28.62 30.36 -7.57
N SER A 27 29.64 30.06 -6.77
CA SER A 27 30.07 30.83 -5.60
C SER A 27 30.52 32.25 -5.99
N LYS A 28 30.15 33.26 -5.19
CA LYS A 28 30.93 34.48 -5.04
C LYS A 28 30.72 35.08 -3.65
N GLU A 29 31.82 35.23 -2.94
CA GLU A 29 31.95 35.89 -1.64
C GLU A 29 31.79 37.42 -1.75
N GLN A 30 31.57 38.01 -0.56
CA GLN A 30 31.77 39.40 -0.11
C GLN A 30 30.50 40.26 0.05
N PRO A 31 30.55 41.33 0.89
CA PRO A 31 31.01 41.37 2.28
C PRO A 31 29.98 42.04 3.20
N PHE A 32 30.22 41.89 4.50
CA PHE A 32 29.58 42.59 5.61
C PHE A 32 29.64 44.13 5.45
N GLN A 33 28.48 44.80 5.47
CA GLN A 33 28.35 46.22 5.85
C GLN A 33 27.09 46.43 6.70
N SER A 34 27.31 47.30 7.67
CA SER A 34 26.54 47.62 8.87
C SER A 34 25.35 48.56 8.65
N GLU A 35 24.38 48.43 9.57
CA GLU A 35 23.53 49.47 10.19
C GLU A 35 23.01 50.63 9.33
N THR A 36 21.68 50.78 9.29
CA THR A 36 21.00 52.01 9.76
C THR A 36 19.52 51.74 10.00
N GLU A 37 19.04 52.25 11.13
CA GLU A 37 17.65 52.36 11.55
C GLU A 37 16.75 53.04 10.51
N SER A 38 15.56 52.48 10.32
CA SER A 38 14.34 53.25 10.04
C SER A 38 13.14 52.46 10.57
N LYS A 39 12.88 52.61 11.88
CA LYS A 39 11.57 52.39 12.48
C LYS A 39 10.71 53.58 12.07
N GLU A 40 9.85 53.43 11.06
CA GLU A 40 8.68 54.30 10.80
C GLU A 40 7.97 53.85 9.50
N ASP A 41 7.57 52.58 9.38
CA ASP A 41 6.64 52.13 8.32
C ASP A 41 5.79 50.91 8.74
N GLU A 42 5.76 50.58 10.03
CA GLU A 42 5.15 49.33 10.53
C GLU A 42 3.63 49.45 10.84
N VAL A 43 2.99 50.60 10.59
CA VAL A 43 1.58 50.83 10.97
C VAL A 43 0.59 50.69 9.81
N ASN A 44 1.04 50.76 8.55
CA ASN A 44 0.12 50.61 7.39
C ASN A 44 -0.05 49.16 6.92
N ASN A 45 0.95 48.30 7.11
CA ASN A 45 0.93 46.90 6.66
C ASN A 45 -0.12 46.05 7.41
N ASP A 46 -0.38 46.35 8.68
CA ASP A 46 -1.35 45.58 9.47
C ASP A 46 -2.80 45.82 9.01
N SER A 47 -3.11 47.02 8.49
CA SER A 47 -4.46 47.36 8.02
C SER A 47 -4.80 46.70 6.68
N GLU A 48 -3.83 46.64 5.77
CA GLU A 48 -3.97 45.98 4.47
C GLU A 48 -4.03 44.45 4.63
N LEU A 49 -3.25 43.91 5.56
CA LEU A 49 -3.24 42.48 5.89
C LEU A 49 -4.53 42.04 6.60
N LEU A 50 -5.20 42.93 7.34
CA LEU A 50 -6.53 42.66 7.91
C LEU A 50 -7.62 42.69 6.83
N ALA A 51 -7.56 43.63 5.88
CA ALA A 51 -8.51 43.69 4.76
C ALA A 51 -8.39 42.47 3.83
N GLU A 52 -7.18 41.98 3.59
CA GLU A 52 -6.94 40.76 2.81
C GLU A 52 -7.51 39.52 3.52
N LYS A 53 -7.29 39.39 4.84
CA LYS A 53 -7.87 38.30 5.64
C LYS A 53 -9.40 38.33 5.71
N GLU A 54 -10.00 39.52 5.80
CA GLU A 54 -11.45 39.67 5.75
C GLU A 54 -12.01 39.31 4.36
N ALA A 55 -11.32 39.68 3.29
CA ALA A 55 -11.67 39.28 1.93
C ALA A 55 -11.58 37.76 1.74
N GLU A 56 -10.51 37.11 2.24
CA GLU A 56 -10.34 35.66 2.24
C GLU A 56 -11.44 34.95 3.02
N LEU A 57 -11.78 35.42 4.22
CA LEU A 57 -12.87 34.87 5.02
C LEU A 57 -14.22 34.99 4.31
N SER A 58 -14.48 36.12 3.65
CA SER A 58 -15.70 36.32 2.87
C SER A 58 -15.77 35.38 1.65
N ALA A 59 -14.62 35.14 1.00
CA ALA A 59 -14.52 34.23 -0.14
C ALA A 59 -14.73 32.78 0.29
N LEU A 60 -14.15 32.39 1.44
CA LEU A 60 -14.34 31.08 2.04
C LEU A 60 -15.81 30.86 2.43
N GLN A 61 -16.45 31.87 3.02
CA GLN A 61 -17.87 31.79 3.35
C GLN A 61 -18.73 31.61 2.09
N LYS A 62 -18.47 32.35 1.01
CA LYS A 62 -19.16 32.15 -0.28
C LYS A 62 -18.94 30.74 -0.84
N GLN A 63 -17.72 30.22 -0.74
CA GLN A 63 -17.40 28.87 -1.19
C GLN A 63 -18.14 27.79 -0.39
N THR A 64 -18.26 27.96 0.94
CA THR A 64 -19.03 27.02 1.78
C THR A 64 -20.52 27.01 1.43
N ILE A 65 -21.11 28.17 1.17
CA ILE A 65 -22.51 28.30 0.75
C ILE A 65 -22.72 27.61 -0.61
N GLU A 66 -21.80 27.80 -1.55
CA GLU A 66 -21.88 27.17 -2.87
C GLU A 66 -21.77 25.64 -2.78
N LEU A 67 -20.86 25.11 -1.96
CA LEU A 67 -20.73 23.68 -1.71
C LEU A 67 -22.00 23.10 -1.05
N GLN A 68 -22.64 23.83 -0.14
CA GLN A 68 -23.90 23.42 0.47
C GLN A 68 -25.01 23.31 -0.59
N LYS A 69 -25.16 24.32 -1.46
CA LYS A 69 -26.13 24.29 -2.56
C LYS A 69 -25.88 23.12 -3.52
N GLN A 70 -24.62 22.85 -3.87
CA GLN A 70 -24.28 21.70 -4.71
C GLN A 70 -24.68 20.38 -4.04
N LYS A 71 -24.40 20.23 -2.73
CA LYS A 71 -24.77 19.03 -1.97
C LYS A 71 -26.28 18.81 -1.92
N GLU A 72 -27.06 19.88 -1.73
CA GLU A 72 -28.51 19.83 -1.77
C GLU A 72 -29.03 19.44 -3.16
N HIS A 73 -28.46 20.04 -4.21
CA HIS A 73 -28.82 19.71 -5.59
C HIS A 73 -28.57 18.23 -5.91
N TRP A 74 -27.41 17.67 -5.52
CA TRP A 74 -27.11 16.26 -5.72
C TRP A 74 -28.01 15.34 -4.90
N ARG A 75 -28.38 15.74 -3.68
CA ARG A 75 -29.33 14.98 -2.85
C ARG A 75 -30.71 14.93 -3.51
N GLU A 76 -31.23 16.07 -3.94
CA GLU A 76 -32.54 16.16 -4.58
C GLU A 76 -32.58 15.35 -5.88
N LYS A 77 -31.49 15.42 -6.67
CA LYS A 77 -31.34 14.61 -7.88
C LYS A 77 -31.36 13.11 -7.55
N TYR A 78 -30.59 12.67 -6.56
CA TYR A 78 -30.58 11.28 -6.13
C TYR A 78 -31.96 10.82 -5.63
N GLU A 79 -32.65 11.63 -4.84
CA GLU A 79 -34.00 11.31 -4.35
C GLU A 79 -35.01 11.19 -5.50
N ARG A 80 -34.91 12.06 -6.52
CA ARG A 80 -35.72 11.96 -7.75
C ARG A 80 -35.40 10.68 -8.51
N ASP A 81 -34.12 10.38 -8.74
CA ASP A 81 -33.69 9.18 -9.46
C ASP A 81 -34.10 7.90 -8.73
N VAL A 82 -34.02 7.88 -7.39
CA VAL A 82 -34.49 6.77 -6.57
C VAL A 82 -36.01 6.65 -6.64
N LYS A 83 -36.75 7.75 -6.62
CA LYS A 83 -38.22 7.71 -6.70
C LYS A 83 -38.73 7.31 -8.08
N GLU A 84 -38.03 7.70 -9.13
CA GLU A 84 -38.37 7.38 -10.53
C GLU A 84 -37.96 5.95 -10.91
N ASN A 85 -36.83 5.46 -10.39
CA ASN A 85 -36.34 4.10 -10.64
C ASN A 85 -36.69 3.10 -9.54
N ALA A 86 -37.30 3.54 -8.44
CA ALA A 86 -37.92 2.63 -7.48
C ALA A 86 -39.05 1.93 -8.23
N ALA A 87 -38.83 0.65 -8.51
CA ALA A 87 -39.89 -0.22 -8.99
C ALA A 87 -41.10 -0.04 -8.06
N PRO A 88 -42.33 0.06 -8.61
CA PRO A 88 -43.52 0.07 -7.77
C PRO A 88 -43.43 -1.14 -6.83
N PRO A 89 -43.87 -1.01 -5.56
CA PRO A 89 -43.91 -2.15 -4.65
C PRO A 89 -44.68 -3.24 -5.39
N SER A 90 -44.01 -4.36 -5.67
CA SER A 90 -44.63 -5.48 -6.36
C SER A 90 -45.85 -5.85 -5.55
N GLU A 91 -47.04 -5.60 -6.10
CA GLU A 91 -48.26 -6.23 -5.61
C GLU A 91 -47.96 -7.73 -5.48
N PRO A 92 -48.48 -8.42 -4.45
CA PRO A 92 -48.32 -9.87 -4.37
C PRO A 92 -48.97 -10.44 -5.63
N VAL A 93 -48.14 -10.78 -6.61
CA VAL A 93 -48.56 -11.38 -7.87
C VAL A 93 -49.30 -12.64 -7.48
N GLU A 94 -50.63 -12.59 -7.63
CA GLU A 94 -51.50 -13.76 -7.57
C GLU A 94 -50.88 -14.84 -8.44
N GLU A 95 -50.78 -16.06 -7.89
CA GLU A 95 -50.13 -17.24 -8.44
C GLU A 95 -50.27 -17.34 -9.97
N GLU A 96 -49.32 -16.72 -10.67
CA GLU A 96 -49.21 -16.79 -12.11
C GLU A 96 -48.83 -18.23 -12.42
N TYR A 97 -49.78 -18.99 -12.95
CA TYR A 97 -49.62 -20.36 -13.41
C TYR A 97 -48.27 -20.51 -14.11
N VAL A 98 -47.27 -21.03 -13.38
CA VAL A 98 -45.96 -21.30 -13.95
C VAL A 98 -46.17 -22.44 -14.93
N THR A 99 -46.33 -22.09 -16.19
CA THR A 99 -46.47 -23.03 -17.30
C THR A 99 -45.33 -24.04 -17.25
N ASP A 100 -45.59 -25.27 -17.69
CA ASP A 100 -44.58 -26.34 -17.70
C ASP A 100 -43.30 -25.92 -18.45
N GLU A 101 -43.45 -25.08 -19.48
CA GLU A 101 -42.35 -24.42 -20.19
C GLU A 101 -41.55 -23.46 -19.29
N GLY A 102 -42.20 -22.66 -18.46
CA GLY A 102 -41.55 -21.80 -17.47
C GLY A 102 -40.77 -22.60 -16.42
N GLN A 103 -41.24 -23.78 -16.02
CA GLN A 103 -40.50 -24.67 -15.12
C GLN A 103 -39.28 -25.30 -15.80
N ALA A 104 -39.42 -25.73 -17.06
CA ALA A 104 -38.33 -26.27 -17.85
C ALA A 104 -37.20 -25.23 -18.02
N LEU A 105 -37.55 -24.00 -18.40
CA LEU A 105 -36.59 -22.90 -18.53
C LEU A 105 -35.91 -22.56 -17.20
N ARG A 106 -36.63 -22.60 -16.07
CA ARG A 106 -36.01 -22.40 -14.74
C ARG A 106 -35.01 -23.48 -14.40
N LYS A 107 -35.27 -24.75 -14.74
CA LYS A 107 -34.33 -25.86 -14.54
C LYS A 107 -33.09 -25.71 -15.42
N GLU A 108 -33.26 -25.35 -16.69
CA GLU A 108 -32.15 -25.08 -17.60
C GLU A 108 -31.31 -23.90 -17.12
N LEU A 109 -31.94 -22.79 -16.69
CA LEU A 109 -31.24 -21.65 -16.10
C LEU A 109 -30.49 -22.02 -14.82
N ALA A 110 -31.07 -22.86 -13.96
CA ALA A 110 -30.39 -23.35 -12.77
C ALA A 110 -29.18 -24.24 -13.14
N GLY A 111 -29.35 -25.10 -14.16
CA GLY A 111 -28.27 -25.91 -14.74
C GLY A 111 -27.13 -25.03 -15.25
N LEU A 112 -27.43 -24.09 -16.14
CA LEU A 112 -26.45 -23.14 -16.70
C LEU A 112 -25.77 -22.30 -15.61
N LYS A 113 -26.51 -21.83 -14.60
CA LYS A 113 -25.91 -21.11 -13.46
C LYS A 113 -24.92 -21.98 -12.70
N SER A 114 -25.26 -23.24 -12.48
CA SER A 114 -24.35 -24.17 -11.82
C SER A 114 -23.11 -24.45 -12.68
N GLU A 115 -23.27 -24.64 -13.98
CA GLU A 115 -22.15 -24.82 -14.94
C GLU A 115 -21.24 -23.59 -15.02
N ILE A 116 -21.79 -22.38 -15.04
CA ILE A 116 -21.00 -21.14 -14.99
C ILE A 116 -20.22 -21.06 -13.67
N SER A 117 -20.84 -21.45 -12.56
CA SER A 117 -20.18 -21.42 -11.26
C SER A 117 -19.02 -22.43 -11.17
N THR A 118 -19.19 -23.64 -11.73
CA THR A 118 -18.14 -24.66 -11.77
C THR A 118 -17.03 -24.26 -12.73
N PHE A 119 -17.37 -23.71 -13.90
CA PHE A 119 -16.40 -23.20 -14.87
C PHE A 119 -15.54 -22.07 -14.28
N LYS A 120 -16.15 -21.10 -13.59
CA LYS A 120 -15.42 -20.03 -12.90
C LYS A 120 -14.47 -20.57 -11.84
N ARG A 121 -14.93 -21.51 -10.99
CA ARG A 121 -14.07 -22.16 -9.99
C ARG A 121 -12.90 -22.91 -10.63
N ASN A 122 -13.14 -23.61 -11.74
CA ASN A 122 -12.08 -24.31 -12.47
C ASN A 122 -11.07 -23.34 -13.09
N GLN A 123 -11.53 -22.21 -13.62
CA GLN A 123 -10.68 -21.15 -14.15
C GLN A 123 -9.82 -20.49 -13.05
N GLU A 124 -10.39 -20.24 -11.88
CA GLU A 124 -9.63 -19.74 -10.73
C GLU A 124 -8.59 -20.77 -10.27
N LYS A 125 -8.99 -22.04 -10.21
CA LYS A 125 -8.11 -23.16 -9.87
C LYS A 125 -6.91 -23.23 -10.81
N THR A 126 -7.12 -23.25 -12.12
CA THR A 126 -6.03 -23.28 -13.12
C THR A 126 -5.15 -22.03 -13.05
N GLY A 127 -5.74 -20.86 -12.81
CA GLY A 127 -5.00 -19.61 -12.60
C GLY A 127 -4.07 -19.67 -11.38
N VAL A 128 -4.48 -20.35 -10.30
CA VAL A 128 -3.66 -20.52 -9.09
C VAL A 128 -2.50 -21.50 -9.32
N TYR A 129 -2.72 -22.66 -9.93
CA TYR A 129 -1.62 -23.60 -10.24
C TYR A 129 -0.61 -22.99 -11.21
N SER A 130 -1.07 -22.21 -12.19
CA SER A 130 -0.17 -21.50 -13.11
C SER A 130 0.75 -20.50 -12.40
N LYS A 131 0.26 -19.84 -11.34
CA LYS A 131 1.04 -18.88 -10.53
C LYS A 131 1.95 -19.58 -9.51
N TYR A 132 1.52 -20.73 -9.00
CA TYR A 132 2.15 -21.46 -7.92
C TYR A 132 2.27 -22.95 -8.27
N PRO A 133 3.21 -23.33 -9.16
CA PRO A 133 3.34 -24.71 -9.63
C PRO A 133 3.68 -25.70 -8.50
N GLN A 134 4.29 -25.22 -7.41
CA GLN A 134 4.61 -26.01 -6.21
C GLN A 134 3.37 -26.60 -5.50
N LEU A 135 2.17 -26.08 -5.81
CA LEU A 135 0.91 -26.64 -5.30
C LEU A 135 0.53 -27.95 -5.97
N GLU A 136 1.02 -28.25 -7.19
CA GLU A 136 0.69 -29.49 -7.90
C GLU A 136 1.19 -30.71 -7.12
N ASP A 137 2.39 -30.61 -6.55
CA ASP A 137 3.00 -31.67 -5.73
C ASP A 137 2.25 -31.93 -4.41
N LYS A 138 1.45 -30.96 -3.94
CA LYS A 138 0.73 -30.99 -2.66
C LYS A 138 -0.76 -30.74 -2.81
N GLU A 139 -1.36 -31.18 -3.92
CA GLU A 139 -2.76 -30.90 -4.21
C GLU A 139 -3.71 -31.42 -3.13
N GLU A 140 -3.45 -32.61 -2.57
CA GLU A 140 -4.31 -33.22 -1.54
C GLU A 140 -4.30 -32.41 -0.24
N GLU A 141 -3.11 -32.11 0.29
CA GLU A 141 -2.95 -31.25 1.48
C GLU A 141 -3.56 -29.86 1.27
N PHE A 142 -3.43 -29.30 0.06
CA PHE A 142 -3.99 -28.00 -0.27
C PHE A 142 -5.53 -28.02 -0.32
N LYS A 143 -6.15 -29.10 -0.82
CA LYS A 143 -7.62 -29.26 -0.81
C LYS A 143 -8.17 -29.35 0.61
N GLU A 144 -7.49 -30.09 1.49
CA GLU A 144 -7.85 -30.16 2.91
C GLU A 144 -7.76 -28.78 3.55
N PHE A 145 -6.65 -28.07 3.33
CA PHE A 145 -6.47 -26.71 3.83
C PHE A 145 -7.52 -25.72 3.29
N GLN A 146 -7.92 -25.84 2.02
CA GLN A 146 -8.98 -25.03 1.44
C GLN A 146 -10.34 -25.27 2.13
N SER A 147 -10.62 -26.51 2.55
CA SER A 147 -11.87 -26.84 3.22
C SER A 147 -12.06 -26.12 4.56
N GLU A 148 -10.97 -25.71 5.20
CA GLU A 148 -10.98 -24.90 6.42
C GLU A 148 -11.34 -23.43 6.16
N TYR A 149 -11.15 -22.95 4.93
CA TYR A 149 -11.36 -21.55 4.53
C TYR A 149 -12.27 -21.42 3.28
N PRO A 150 -13.55 -21.82 3.36
CA PRO A 150 -14.44 -21.88 2.20
C PRO A 150 -14.78 -20.50 1.60
N ASP A 151 -14.82 -19.46 2.43
CA ASP A 151 -15.21 -18.10 2.02
C ASP A 151 -14.03 -17.23 1.56
N VAL A 152 -12.80 -17.76 1.65
CA VAL A 152 -11.58 -17.01 1.30
C VAL A 152 -11.24 -17.26 -0.17
N PRO A 153 -10.85 -16.22 -0.95
CA PRO A 153 -10.41 -16.40 -2.33
C PRO A 153 -9.27 -17.41 -2.44
N LEU A 154 -9.37 -18.34 -3.40
CA LEU A 154 -8.43 -19.45 -3.59
C LEU A 154 -6.96 -18.99 -3.66
N GLU A 155 -6.69 -17.85 -4.30
CA GLU A 155 -5.35 -17.28 -4.40
C GLU A 155 -4.75 -16.87 -3.04
N LYS A 156 -5.58 -16.40 -2.10
CA LYS A 156 -5.10 -16.06 -0.75
C LYS A 156 -4.82 -17.32 0.05
N VAL A 157 -5.71 -18.31 -0.03
CA VAL A 157 -5.53 -19.61 0.63
C VAL A 157 -4.24 -20.28 0.15
N ALA A 158 -4.00 -20.29 -1.17
CA ALA A 158 -2.76 -20.78 -1.78
C ALA A 158 -1.51 -20.08 -1.22
N LYS A 159 -1.53 -18.75 -1.12
CA LYS A 159 -0.41 -17.99 -0.53
C LYS A 159 -0.16 -18.38 0.91
N VAL A 160 -1.21 -18.51 1.72
CA VAL A 160 -1.08 -18.89 3.15
C VAL A 160 -0.52 -20.31 3.27
N PHE A 161 -1.08 -21.27 2.54
CA PHE A 161 -0.59 -22.66 2.53
C PHE A 161 0.90 -22.75 2.16
N LEU A 162 1.32 -22.03 1.12
CA LEU A 162 2.73 -22.03 0.68
C LEU A 162 3.65 -21.35 1.68
N VAL A 163 3.17 -20.36 2.44
CA VAL A 163 3.91 -19.73 3.52
C VAL A 163 4.07 -20.70 4.71
N GLU A 164 3.01 -21.42 5.09
CA GLU A 164 3.06 -22.41 6.17
C GLU A 164 3.97 -23.60 5.86
N LYS A 165 4.01 -24.01 4.59
CA LYS A 165 4.87 -25.11 4.12
C LYS A 165 6.29 -24.66 3.77
N ASP A 166 6.63 -23.39 4.00
CA ASP A 166 7.92 -22.77 3.64
C ASP A 166 8.31 -22.96 2.15
N LEU A 167 7.32 -23.12 1.28
CA LEU A 167 7.50 -23.33 -0.16
C LEU A 167 7.51 -22.02 -0.95
N LEU A 168 6.96 -20.94 -0.38
CA LEU A 168 7.01 -19.64 -1.02
C LEU A 168 8.47 -19.15 -0.98
N ASP A 169 9.07 -18.94 -2.16
CA ASP A 169 10.37 -18.28 -2.28
C ASP A 169 10.33 -16.95 -1.53
N LYS A 170 10.85 -16.95 -0.30
CA LYS A 170 11.11 -15.76 0.51
C LYS A 170 12.28 -15.02 -0.11
N LYS A 171 12.23 -14.69 -1.41
CA LYS A 171 13.12 -13.68 -1.97
C LYS A 171 12.87 -12.45 -1.13
N PRO A 172 13.87 -11.94 -0.37
CA PRO A 172 13.67 -10.76 0.42
C PRO A 172 13.41 -9.63 -0.57
N ILE A 173 12.13 -9.29 -0.74
CA ILE A 173 11.71 -8.10 -1.45
C ILE A 173 12.25 -6.98 -0.58
N LYS A 174 13.45 -6.50 -0.92
CA LYS A 174 14.02 -5.29 -0.33
C LYS A 174 13.01 -4.20 -0.61
N ARG A 175 12.15 -3.91 0.38
CA ARG A 175 11.15 -2.86 0.30
C ARG A 175 11.89 -1.57 -0.04
N LYS A 176 11.63 -1.02 -1.23
CA LYS A 176 12.12 0.30 -1.62
C LYS A 176 11.62 1.29 -0.56
N GLY A 177 12.53 1.90 0.20
CA GLY A 177 12.18 2.82 1.29
C GLY A 177 12.32 2.27 2.71
N LEU A 178 12.68 0.98 2.89
CA LEU A 178 13.34 0.60 4.14
C LEU A 178 14.80 1.03 3.99
N GLU A 179 15.06 2.30 4.28
CA GLU A 179 16.41 2.85 4.35
C GLU A 179 17.25 1.88 5.17
N LYS A 180 18.43 1.50 4.64
CA LYS A 180 19.41 0.78 5.47
C LYS A 180 19.52 1.60 6.75
N PRO A 181 19.39 1.00 7.95
CA PRO A 181 19.48 1.78 9.17
C PRO A 181 20.74 2.62 9.10
N THR A 182 20.57 3.95 9.02
CA THR A 182 21.64 4.94 9.06
C THR A 182 22.21 5.06 10.47
N SER A 183 22.11 3.97 11.25
CA SER A 183 22.90 3.70 12.44
C SER A 183 24.35 3.69 11.96
N GLY A 184 25.08 4.76 12.29
CA GLY A 184 26.36 5.10 11.68
C GLY A 184 27.33 3.94 11.54
N THR A 185 28.27 4.11 10.61
CA THR A 185 29.44 3.28 10.28
C THR A 185 30.41 3.00 11.44
N LYS A 186 29.96 3.05 12.69
CA LYS A 186 30.66 2.45 13.81
C LYS A 186 30.15 1.02 13.97
N ALA A 187 30.57 0.15 13.05
CA ALA A 187 30.78 -1.24 13.43
C ALA A 187 31.51 -1.22 14.78
N PRO A 188 31.06 -1.97 15.80
CA PRO A 188 31.80 -2.05 17.04
C PRO A 188 33.25 -2.39 16.68
N PRO A 189 34.26 -1.71 17.24
CA PRO A 189 35.64 -2.12 17.01
C PRO A 189 35.70 -3.60 17.35
N SER A 190 36.02 -4.42 16.35
CA SER A 190 36.24 -5.84 16.55
C SER A 190 37.39 -5.92 17.53
N THR A 191 37.07 -6.17 18.79
CA THR A 191 38.08 -6.41 19.81
C THR A 191 38.59 -7.79 19.49
N GLY A 192 39.65 -7.89 18.70
CA GLY A 192 40.30 -9.15 18.33
C GLY A 192 40.96 -9.88 19.50
N MET A 193 40.51 -9.60 20.73
CA MET A 193 40.95 -10.23 21.98
C MET A 193 39.86 -11.17 22.47
N SER A 194 40.26 -12.34 22.94
CA SER A 194 39.35 -13.30 23.55
C SER A 194 38.88 -12.82 24.93
N VAL A 195 37.76 -13.36 25.42
CA VAL A 195 37.21 -13.02 26.74
C VAL A 195 38.20 -13.37 27.86
N GLU A 196 38.94 -14.46 27.70
CA GLU A 196 39.94 -14.94 28.66
C GLU A 196 41.15 -14.00 28.75
N GLU A 197 41.64 -13.50 27.61
CA GLU A 197 42.72 -12.52 27.56
C GLU A 197 42.33 -11.21 28.26
N VAL A 198 41.09 -10.75 28.06
CA VAL A 198 40.56 -9.55 28.73
C VAL A 198 40.51 -9.73 30.25
N GLN A 199 40.12 -10.91 30.73
CA GLN A 199 40.12 -11.22 32.16
C GLN A 199 41.55 -11.28 32.74
N GLN A 200 42.48 -11.87 32.01
CA GLN A 200 43.88 -11.95 32.42
C GLN A 200 44.54 -10.57 32.49
N ILE A 201 44.28 -9.68 31.53
CA ILE A 201 44.80 -8.30 31.56
C ILE A 201 44.20 -7.53 32.74
N ARG A 202 42.92 -7.75 33.06
CA ARG A 202 42.27 -7.10 34.21
C ARG A 202 42.96 -7.46 35.53
N THR A 203 43.38 -8.71 35.71
CA THR A 203 44.04 -9.18 36.94
C THR A 203 45.53 -8.86 36.96
N THR A 204 46.22 -8.99 35.83
CA THR A 204 47.69 -8.80 35.75
C THR A 204 48.11 -7.34 35.55
N GLN A 205 47.35 -6.55 34.78
CA GLN A 205 47.70 -5.18 34.38
C GLN A 205 46.48 -4.22 34.43
N PRO A 206 45.99 -3.87 35.63
CA PRO A 206 44.74 -3.12 35.78
C PRO A 206 44.79 -1.70 35.19
N ARG A 207 45.96 -1.04 35.21
CA ARG A 207 46.12 0.30 34.61
C ARG A 207 45.93 0.27 33.09
N ARG A 208 46.52 -0.74 32.43
CA ARG A 208 46.41 -0.95 30.98
C ARG A 208 44.98 -1.31 30.58
N TYR A 209 44.30 -2.12 31.39
CA TYR A 209 42.88 -2.44 31.20
C TYR A 209 42.00 -1.18 31.18
N ILE A 210 42.19 -0.26 32.14
CA ILE A 210 41.44 1.00 32.21
C ILE A 210 41.71 1.89 30.98
N GLU A 211 42.97 1.96 30.51
CA GLU A 211 43.30 2.70 29.29
C GLU A 211 42.62 2.12 28.05
N MET A 212 42.55 0.79 27.93
CA MET A 212 41.88 0.11 26.82
C MET A 212 40.36 0.28 26.87
N LEU A 213 39.76 0.33 28.06
CA LEU A 213 38.36 0.71 28.24
C LEU A 213 38.09 2.15 27.76
N LYS A 214 38.93 3.12 28.17
CA LYS A 214 38.81 4.52 27.73
C LYS A 214 38.96 4.70 26.22
N LYS A 215 39.84 3.90 25.59
CA LYS A 215 40.05 3.88 24.14
C LYS A 215 38.95 3.11 23.38
N GLY A 216 38.00 2.48 24.07
CA GLY A 216 36.93 1.70 23.46
C GLY A 216 37.40 0.37 22.83
N GLN A 217 38.61 -0.09 23.17
CA GLN A 217 39.20 -1.34 22.70
C GLN A 217 38.69 -2.57 23.46
N ILE A 218 37.99 -2.36 24.57
CA ILE A 218 37.29 -3.40 25.32
C ILE A 218 35.93 -2.79 25.69
N LYS A 219 34.83 -3.52 25.47
CA LYS A 219 33.50 -3.07 25.92
C LYS A 219 33.19 -3.65 27.28
N THR A 220 32.67 -2.84 28.19
CA THR A 220 31.96 -3.33 29.39
C THR A 220 30.58 -3.84 28.97
N GLY A 221 30.55 -4.89 28.16
CA GLY A 221 29.31 -5.64 27.92
C GLY A 221 28.89 -6.29 29.23
N LYS A 222 27.58 -6.33 29.51
CA LYS A 222 26.99 -7.07 30.63
C LYS A 222 27.52 -8.51 30.59
N MET A 223 28.57 -8.79 31.35
CA MET A 223 28.99 -10.15 31.64
C MET A 223 28.03 -10.64 32.71
N TYR A 224 27.07 -11.47 32.29
CA TYR A 224 26.17 -12.31 33.09
C TYR A 224 26.13 -12.02 34.59
N SER A 225 25.01 -11.43 35.04
CA SER A 225 24.42 -11.75 36.34
C SER A 225 23.79 -13.14 36.26
#